data_AF-A0A4Z0NPH3-F1
#
_entry.id   AF-A0A4Z0NPH3-F1
#
_cell.length_a   1.000
_cell.length_b   1.000
_cell.length_c   1.000
_cell.angle_alpha   90.00
_cell.angle_beta   90.00
_cell.angle_gamma   90.00
#
_symmetry.space_group_name_H-M   'P 1'
#
loop_
_entity.id
_entity.type
_entity.pdbx_description
1 polymer ?
#
loop_
_entity_poly.entity_id
_entity_poly.type
_entity_poly.pdbx_seq_one_letter_code
_entity_poly.pdbx_strand_id
1 'polypeptide(L)'
;MTARAPKPLPPPTMQERAAAAIAAQALRAVIADHTKLGTRSVMHVDMSRPRRGVWIEWWSGVPGFRRENGRYEHDLLPGWSYTRAEIKAEMIPDLEALAERGERPTVATSGEGSR
;
A
#
# COMPACT_ATOMS: atom_id res chain seq x y z
N MET A 1 0.69 -14.68 -12.57
CA MET A 1 0.33 -15.46 -11.36
C MET A 1 -0.57 -14.57 -10.52
N THR A 2 -1.82 -14.95 -10.29
CA THR A 2 -2.72 -14.28 -9.35
C THR A 2 -2.04 -14.26 -7.98
N ALA A 3 -1.72 -13.08 -7.45
CA ALA A 3 -1.17 -12.96 -6.10
C ALA A 3 -2.19 -13.56 -5.13
N ARG A 4 -1.81 -14.66 -4.48
CA ARG A 4 -2.65 -15.37 -3.52
C ARG A 4 -2.77 -14.51 -2.26
N ALA A 5 -3.97 -14.39 -1.70
CA ALA A 5 -4.18 -13.69 -0.44
C ALA A 5 -3.13 -14.12 0.60
N PRO A 6 -2.54 -13.17 1.35
CA PRO A 6 -1.63 -13.50 2.45
C PRO A 6 -2.35 -14.40 3.47
N LYS A 7 -1.58 -15.18 4.24
CA LYS A 7 -2.07 -16.06 5.32
C LYS A 7 -3.21 -15.38 6.08
N PRO A 8 -4.33 -16.06 6.39
CA PRO A 8 -5.51 -15.41 6.96
C PRO A 8 -5.11 -14.59 8.18
N LEU A 9 -5.20 -13.27 8.01
CA LEU A 9 -4.94 -12.30 9.06
C LEU A 9 -6.11 -12.35 10.05
N PRO A 10 -5.89 -12.06 11.33
CA PRO A 10 -6.99 -11.89 12.27
C PRO A 10 -7.97 -10.83 11.75
N PRO A 11 -9.26 -10.91 12.10
CA PRO A 11 -10.22 -9.86 11.76
C PRO A 11 -9.68 -8.48 12.15
N PRO A 12 -9.84 -7.46 11.30
CA PRO A 12 -9.30 -6.14 11.58
C PRO A 12 -9.97 -5.54 12.82
N THR A 13 -9.15 -4.93 13.66
CA THR A 13 -9.56 -4.17 14.84
C THR A 13 -10.27 -2.88 14.43
N MET A 14 -11.06 -2.30 15.34
CA MET A 14 -11.67 -0.98 15.11
C MET A 14 -10.63 0.12 14.85
N GLN A 15 -9.44 -0.01 15.44
CA GLN A 15 -8.34 0.91 15.20
C GLN A 15 -7.79 0.79 13.77
N GLU A 16 -7.57 -0.42 13.27
CA GLU A 16 -7.16 -0.64 11.88
C GLU A 16 -8.20 -0.11 10.89
N ARG A 17 -9.49 -0.28 11.19
CA ARG A 17 -10.58 0.25 10.35
C ARG A 17 -10.59 1.78 10.31
N ALA A 18 -10.42 2.44 11.46
CA ALA A 18 -10.31 3.89 11.53
C ALA A 18 -9.06 4.39 10.80
N ALA A 19 -7.92 3.70 10.98
CA ALA A 19 -6.69 4.02 10.28
C ALA A 19 -6.84 3.86 8.76
N ALA A 20 -7.57 2.85 8.30
CA ALA A 20 -7.84 2.62 6.87
C ALA A 20 -8.65 3.76 6.24
N ALA A 21 -9.67 4.27 6.95
CA ALA A 21 -10.44 5.44 6.50
C ALA A 21 -9.54 6.67 6.33
N ILE A 22 -8.68 6.93 7.32
CA ILE A 22 -7.72 8.05 7.30
C ILE A 22 -6.74 7.89 6.13
N ALA A 23 -6.20 6.68 5.93
CA ALA A 23 -5.26 6.40 4.87
C ALA A 23 -5.88 6.59 3.47
N ALA A 24 -7.10 6.07 3.24
CA ALA A 24 -7.83 6.27 2.00
C ALA A 24 -8.07 7.76 1.72
N GLN A 25 -8.48 8.52 2.74
CA GLN A 25 -8.68 9.96 2.62
C GLN A 25 -7.37 10.70 2.32
N ALA A 26 -6.27 10.35 2.98
CA ALA A 26 -4.95 10.95 2.74
C ALA A 26 -4.47 10.69 1.30
N LEU A 27 -4.62 9.47 0.80
CA LEU A 27 -4.27 9.11 -0.58
C LEU A 27 -5.14 9.86 -1.60
N ARG A 28 -6.45 9.97 -1.39
CA ARG A 28 -7.33 10.78 -2.24
C ARG A 28 -6.92 12.25 -2.24
N ALA A 29 -6.58 12.79 -1.06
CA ALA A 29 -6.14 14.17 -0.92
C ALA A 29 -4.83 14.41 -1.69
N VAL A 30 -3.89 13.46 -1.65
CA VAL A 30 -2.64 13.50 -2.42
C VAL A 30 -2.89 13.43 -3.93
N ILE A 31 -3.81 12.58 -4.40
CA ILE A 31 -4.16 12.50 -5.83
C ILE A 31 -4.73 13.83 -6.32
N ALA A 32 -5.54 14.50 -5.50
CA ALA A 32 -6.07 15.82 -5.82
C ALA A 32 -5.01 16.93 -5.73
N ASP A 33 -4.06 16.80 -4.79
CA ASP A 33 -3.03 17.79 -4.50
C ASP A 33 -1.76 17.11 -3.98
N HIS A 34 -0.77 16.97 -4.86
CA HIS A 34 0.50 16.31 -4.53
C HIS A 34 1.32 17.03 -3.46
N THR A 35 1.04 18.30 -3.13
CA THR A 35 1.77 18.99 -2.04
C THR A 35 1.50 18.35 -0.67
N LYS A 36 0.37 17.62 -0.55
CA LYS A 36 -0.03 16.90 0.67
C LYS A 36 0.76 15.61 0.92
N LEU A 37 1.61 15.20 -0.03
CA LEU A 37 2.47 14.03 0.14
C LEU A 37 3.40 14.21 1.35
N GLY A 38 3.83 15.44 1.62
CA GLY A 38 4.72 15.75 2.74
C GLY A 38 6.18 15.36 2.49
N THR A 39 6.96 15.31 3.56
CA THR A 39 8.41 15.07 3.47
C THR A 39 8.69 13.63 3.05
N ARG A 40 9.46 13.49 1.98
CA ARG A 40 9.97 12.20 1.51
C ARG A 40 11.17 11.78 2.35
N SER A 41 11.16 10.54 2.81
CA SER A 41 12.29 9.86 3.40
C SER A 41 12.66 8.65 2.55
N VAL A 42 13.95 8.30 2.53
CA VAL A 42 14.48 7.22 1.69
C VAL A 42 15.46 6.40 2.51
N MET A 43 15.35 5.07 2.39
CA MET A 43 16.30 4.11 2.93
C MET A 43 16.76 3.19 1.81
N HIS A 44 18.08 3.02 1.72
CA HIS A 44 18.71 2.03 0.88
C HIS A 44 19.30 0.94 1.75
N VAL A 45 18.83 -0.29 1.56
CA VAL A 45 19.38 -1.47 2.21
C VAL A 45 20.22 -2.22 1.20
N ASP A 46 21.55 -2.14 1.35
CA ASP A 46 22.48 -2.92 0.55
C ASP A 46 22.67 -4.30 1.18
N MET A 47 22.08 -5.31 0.55
CA MET A 47 22.31 -6.71 0.91
C MET A 47 23.50 -7.21 0.10
N SER A 48 24.67 -7.25 0.74
CA SER A 48 25.90 -7.74 0.13
C SER A 48 25.81 -9.25 -0.17
N ARG A 49 25.32 -9.58 -1.38
CA ARG A 49 25.16 -10.92 -1.99
C ARG A 49 23.98 -11.76 -1.47
N PRO A 50 23.03 -12.17 -2.36
CA PRO A 50 22.93 -11.84 -3.79
C PRO A 50 22.68 -10.33 -3.99
N ARG A 51 23.20 -9.74 -5.07
CA ARG A 51 23.11 -8.29 -5.38
C ARG A 51 21.66 -7.83 -5.56
N ARG A 52 20.96 -7.56 -4.47
CA ARG A 52 19.64 -6.93 -4.47
C ARG A 52 19.67 -5.83 -3.41
N GLY A 53 19.95 -4.60 -3.86
CA GLY A 53 19.66 -3.43 -3.06
C GLY A 53 18.15 -3.23 -3.00
N VAL A 54 17.63 -2.83 -1.83
CA VAL A 54 16.23 -2.46 -1.68
C VAL A 54 16.16 -0.96 -1.42
N TRP A 55 15.41 -0.27 -2.27
CA TRP A 55 15.06 1.13 -2.08
C TRP A 55 13.66 1.23 -1.53
N ILE A 56 13.56 1.82 -0.33
CA ILE A 56 12.29 2.06 0.34
C ILE A 56 12.11 3.57 0.48
N GLU A 57 10.98 4.07 0.03
CA GLU A 57 10.57 5.46 0.16
C GLU A 57 9.29 5.54 0.99
N TRP A 58 9.19 6.52 1.88
CA TRP A 58 7.97 6.84 2.61
C TRP A 58 7.75 8.33 2.68
N TRP A 59 6.52 8.73 2.96
CA TRP A 59 6.07 10.11 2.95
C TRP A 59 5.26 10.46 4.19
N SER A 60 5.60 11.57 4.85
CA SER A 60 4.98 11.95 6.12
C SER A 60 3.49 12.27 6.02
N GLY A 61 3.01 12.68 4.84
CA GLY A 61 1.60 13.02 4.60
C GLY A 61 0.69 11.82 4.39
N VAL A 62 1.25 10.62 4.20
CA VAL A 62 0.49 9.38 4.02
C VAL A 62 1.11 8.27 4.87
N PRO A 63 0.82 8.23 6.19
CA PRO A 63 1.35 7.21 7.08
C PRO A 63 0.99 5.79 6.60
N GLY A 64 1.94 4.87 6.67
CA GLY A 64 1.76 3.49 6.24
C GLY A 64 1.88 3.26 4.73
N PHE A 65 1.95 4.33 3.92
CA PHE A 65 2.21 4.25 2.48
C PHE A 65 3.71 4.28 2.19
N ARG A 66 4.20 3.27 1.49
CA ARG A 66 5.60 3.20 1.05
C ARG A 66 5.73 2.80 -0.40
N ARG A 67 6.89 3.12 -0.98
CA ARG A 67 7.33 2.60 -2.26
C ARG A 67 8.57 1.74 -2.07
N GLU A 68 8.49 0.48 -2.44
CA GLU A 68 9.61 -0.46 -2.39
C GLU A 68 9.95 -0.91 -3.81
N ASN A 69 11.19 -0.65 -4.25
CA ASN A 69 11.70 -1.07 -5.58
C ASN A 69 10.76 -0.75 -6.76
N GLY A 70 10.02 0.36 -6.69
CA GLY A 70 9.10 0.79 -7.73
C GLY A 70 7.63 0.38 -7.54
N ARG A 71 7.34 -0.52 -6.59
CA ARG A 71 5.98 -0.93 -6.21
C ARG A 71 5.51 -0.16 -4.98
N TYR A 72 4.20 0.01 -4.84
CA TYR A 72 3.59 0.72 -3.73
C TYR A 72 2.91 -0.26 -2.80
N GLU A 73 3.07 -0.06 -1.51
CA GLU A 73 2.51 -0.93 -0.47
C GLU A 73 1.86 -0.07 0.61
N HIS A 74 0.95 -0.69 1.36
CA HIS A 74 0.35 -0.07 2.53
C HIS A 74 0.39 -1.03 3.73
N ASP A 75 0.77 -0.53 4.91
CA ASP A 75 0.90 -1.38 6.12
C ASP A 75 -0.40 -2.08 6.54
N LEU A 76 -1.55 -1.44 6.28
CA LEU A 76 -2.88 -2.02 6.53
C LEU A 76 -3.31 -3.07 5.50
N LEU A 77 -2.58 -3.20 4.39
CA LEU A 77 -2.80 -4.16 3.31
C LEU A 77 -1.54 -5.04 3.15
N PRO A 78 -1.11 -5.74 4.22
CA PRO A 78 0.17 -6.45 4.19
C PRO A 78 0.12 -7.58 3.16
N GLY A 79 1.22 -7.74 2.41
CA GLY A 79 1.34 -8.72 1.33
C GLY A 79 0.73 -8.30 -0.01
N TRP A 80 0.19 -7.08 -0.10
CA TRP A 80 -0.28 -6.48 -1.34
C TRP A 80 0.69 -5.42 -1.84
N SER A 81 1.00 -5.47 -3.14
CA SER A 81 1.87 -4.52 -3.82
C SER A 81 1.18 -4.04 -5.08
N TYR A 82 1.17 -2.73 -5.28
CA TYR A 82 0.42 -2.02 -6.31
C TYR A 82 1.37 -1.29 -7.27
N THR A 83 0.98 -1.14 -8.52
CA THR A 83 1.54 -0.15 -9.44
C THR A 83 1.02 1.25 -9.11
N ARG A 84 1.61 2.27 -9.72
CA ARG A 84 1.10 3.65 -9.59
C ARG A 84 -0.36 3.78 -10.04
N ALA A 85 -0.74 3.09 -11.11
CA ALA A 85 -2.11 3.13 -11.64
C ALA A 85 -3.10 2.46 -10.69
N GLU A 86 -2.67 1.36 -10.07
CA GLU A 86 -3.47 0.57 -9.11
C GLU A 86 -3.67 1.29 -7.77
N ILE A 87 -2.91 2.35 -7.43
CA ILE A 87 -3.17 3.12 -6.20
C ILE A 87 -4.61 3.65 -6.21
N LYS A 88 -5.02 4.31 -7.30
CA LYS A 88 -6.35 4.89 -7.42
C LYS A 88 -7.41 3.82 -7.70
N ALA A 89 -7.08 2.84 -8.52
CA ALA A 89 -8.02 1.83 -8.97
C ALA A 89 -8.29 0.71 -7.96
N GLU A 90 -7.34 0.42 -7.07
CA GLU A 90 -7.38 -0.74 -6.16
C GLU A 90 -7.01 -0.38 -4.73
N MET A 91 -5.82 0.17 -4.46
CA MET A 91 -5.35 0.39 -3.08
C MET A 91 -6.32 1.27 -2.27
N ILE A 92 -6.78 2.37 -2.84
CA ILE A 92 -7.75 3.27 -2.18
C ILE A 92 -9.07 2.53 -1.92
N PRO A 93 -9.73 1.90 -2.91
CA PRO A 93 -10.89 1.04 -2.68
C PRO A 93 -10.68 -0.07 -1.64
N ASP A 94 -9.51 -0.70 -1.60
CA ASP A 94 -9.20 -1.75 -0.64
C ASP A 94 -9.12 -1.20 0.80
N LEU A 95 -8.55 -0.01 0.98
CA LEU A 95 -8.55 0.70 2.27
C LEU A 95 -9.96 1.12 2.69
N GLU A 96 -10.79 1.53 1.73
CA GLU A 96 -12.20 1.87 1.98
C GLU A 96 -13.01 0.64 2.39
N ALA A 97 -12.83 -0.49 1.69
CA ALA A 97 -13.42 -1.77 2.06
C ALA A 97 -13.00 -2.22 3.47
N LEU A 98 -11.71 -2.05 3.80
CA LEU A 98 -11.20 -2.34 5.13
C LEU A 98 -11.84 -1.44 6.19
N ALA A 99 -11.98 -0.15 5.91
CA ALA A 99 -12.61 0.79 6.83
C ALA A 99 -14.09 0.46 7.08
N GLU A 100 -14.86 0.32 6.01
CA GLU A 100 -16.32 0.23 6.04
C GLU A 100 -16.81 -1.16 6.43
N ARG A 101 -16.17 -2.21 5.91
CA ARG A 101 -16.63 -3.59 6.05
C ARG A 101 -15.69 -4.48 6.84
N GLY A 102 -14.48 -4.02 7.14
CA GLY A 102 -13.45 -4.87 7.76
C GLY A 102 -12.93 -5.93 6.79
N GLU A 103 -13.06 -5.69 5.49
CA GLU A 103 -12.66 -6.63 4.44
C GLU A 103 -11.26 -6.27 3.94
N ARG A 104 -10.38 -7.28 3.86
CA ARG A 104 -9.09 -7.13 3.18
C ARG A 104 -9.17 -7.71 1.78
N PRO A 105 -8.38 -7.20 0.82
CA PRO A 105 -8.32 -7.78 -0.52
C PRO A 105 -7.92 -9.25 -0.45
N THR A 106 -8.59 -10.06 -1.26
CA THR A 106 -8.38 -11.51 -1.35
C THR A 106 -7.89 -11.95 -2.74
N VAL A 107 -8.08 -11.10 -3.75
CA VAL A 107 -7.66 -11.30 -5.14
C VAL A 107 -7.18 -9.96 -5.71
N ALA A 108 -6.14 -9.98 -6.54
CA ALA A 108 -5.71 -8.79 -7.28
C ALA A 108 -6.77 -8.46 -8.34
N THR A 109 -7.15 -7.19 -8.47
CA THR A 109 -8.22 -6.78 -9.39
C THR A 109 -7.67 -6.58 -10.80
N SER A 110 -6.46 -6.03 -10.93
CA SER A 110 -5.72 -5.97 -12.20
C SER A 110 -4.83 -7.19 -12.36
N GLY A 111 -5.33 -8.17 -13.12
CA GLY A 111 -4.55 -9.31 -13.55
C GLY A 111 -3.62 -8.97 -14.70
N GLU A 112 -2.48 -8.31 -14.46
CA GLU A 112 -1.37 -8.34 -15.41
C GLU A 112 -0.06 -8.71 -14.71
N GLY A 113 0.41 -9.91 -15.07
CA GLY A 113 1.69 -10.41 -14.62
C GLY A 113 2.80 -9.44 -14.98
N SER A 114 3.64 -9.15 -14.00
CA SER A 114 5.03 -8.81 -14.28
C SER A 114 5.58 -9.86 -15.26
N ARG A 115 5.80 -9.44 -16.50
CA ARG A 115 6.88 -9.98 -17.33
C ARG A 115 8.08 -9.07 -17.16
#